data_AF-A0A946TJH5-F1
#
_entry.id   AF-A0A946TJH5-F1
#
_cell.length_a   1.000
_cell.length_b   1.000
_cell.length_c   1.000
_cell.angle_alpha   90.00
_cell.angle_beta   90.00
_cell.angle_gamma   90.00
#
_symmetry.space_group_name_H-M   'P 1'
#
loop_
_entity.id
_entity.type
_entity.pdbx_description
1 polymer ?
#
loop_
_entity_poly.entity_id
_entity_poly.type
_entity_poly.pdbx_seq_one_letter_code
_entity_poly.pdbx_strand_id
1 'polypeptide(L)'
;MDIQNKTDGLLRKKKDIQLFMNSLEQGINRPKVEYFDGEKGIEKAYTELINQKPKELLQFLPDKWKEEEHPMAEIYTNFSRQRKRNKIIFRVITEYTPRGMRYKSRDCYEDRKTRLVHKDALPIPLEKIICGDIIACFNFDENRACFLRFPDLAACEREIFESAWAKKEKKRLEKAKPVSVEETQNTNSIFIRLLNLSRPIIFTAVGTAVLACAVTFFSYKQQYQVNTHRVQERVKAIAANSVIEFNAEELVNLQSWQDAQRPEYVYVIRKLMSIKRRNPDIMYAYIMRRTDDPYFYEFVADAESVNIRNKEDLNEDGLRNDIVAPGHVFFDPNPDISPLVHANLGVTAVDSIPEKDPWGTWISGHAPIIDGNGNVVATLGIDMDSRYIFRFVMEDYKPMVLFGLLYILFIVCILIARSSKIYNEKIEYKFVRKLPKNYLSDNC
;
A
#
# COMPACT_ATOMS: atom_id res chain seq x y z
N MET A 1 52.14 30.31 55.71
CA MET A 1 51.27 30.99 54.72
C MET A 1 51.34 30.33 53.34
N ASP A 2 52.53 29.94 52.84
CA ASP A 2 52.68 29.35 51.48
C ASP A 2 52.10 27.93 51.31
N ILE A 3 52.14 27.10 52.37
CA ILE A 3 51.59 25.73 52.31
C ILE A 3 50.06 25.77 52.25
N GLN A 4 49.39 26.57 53.11
CA GLN A 4 47.93 26.72 53.10
C GLN A 4 47.40 27.18 51.73
N ASN A 5 48.03 28.19 51.12
CA ASN A 5 47.65 28.66 49.78
C ASN A 5 47.82 27.58 48.68
N LYS A 6 48.87 26.73 48.78
CA LYS A 6 49.05 25.58 47.87
C LYS A 6 47.98 24.51 48.09
N THR A 7 47.65 24.21 49.34
CA THR A 7 46.58 23.24 49.69
C THR A 7 45.22 23.72 49.19
N ASP A 8 44.91 25.01 49.35
CA ASP A 8 43.67 25.62 48.87
C ASP A 8 43.60 25.65 47.33
N GLY A 9 44.74 25.92 46.66
CA GLY A 9 44.86 25.82 45.20
C GLY A 9 44.64 24.40 44.67
N LEU A 10 45.16 23.39 45.37
CA LEU A 10 44.95 21.97 45.04
C LEU A 10 43.50 21.52 45.28
N LEU A 11 42.88 21.98 46.37
CA LEU A 11 41.46 21.73 46.68
C LEU A 11 40.54 22.35 45.63
N ARG A 12 40.83 23.57 45.16
CA ARG A 12 40.09 24.19 44.05
C ARG A 12 40.23 23.40 42.77
N LYS A 13 41.45 23.02 42.36
CA LYS A 13 41.67 22.17 41.17
C LYS A 13 40.95 20.82 41.27
N LYS A 14 40.97 20.18 42.44
CA LYS A 14 40.23 18.93 42.67
C LYS A 14 38.72 19.15 42.50
N LYS A 15 38.19 20.25 43.02
CA LYS A 15 36.77 20.60 42.89
C LYS A 15 36.40 20.92 41.43
N ASP A 16 37.24 21.63 40.70
CA ASP A 16 37.03 21.95 39.28
C ASP A 16 37.07 20.69 38.41
N ILE A 17 38.01 19.78 38.67
CA ILE A 17 38.06 18.47 38.02
C ILE A 17 36.82 17.66 38.36
N GLN A 18 36.37 17.65 39.63
CA GLN A 18 35.16 16.94 40.02
C GLN A 18 33.91 17.51 39.32
N LEU A 19 33.79 18.83 39.22
CA LEU A 19 32.69 19.49 38.51
C LEU A 19 32.74 19.20 37.01
N PHE A 20 33.93 19.18 36.42
CA PHE A 20 34.13 18.78 35.02
C PHE A 20 33.74 17.31 34.79
N MET A 21 34.19 16.39 35.66
CA MET A 21 33.82 14.98 35.61
C MET A 21 32.31 14.78 35.80
N ASN A 22 31.68 15.49 36.74
CA ASN A 22 30.22 15.47 36.93
C ASN A 22 29.48 16.04 35.70
N SER A 23 30.04 17.05 35.02
CA SER A 23 29.46 17.59 33.78
C SER A 23 29.58 16.61 32.60
N LEU A 24 30.67 15.84 32.55
CA LEU A 24 30.82 14.74 31.61
C LEU A 24 29.84 13.61 31.93
N GLU A 25 29.68 13.23 33.20
CA GLU A 25 28.68 12.24 33.65
C GLU A 25 27.24 12.65 33.31
N GLN A 26 26.88 13.94 33.45
CA GLN A 26 25.58 14.46 33.01
C GLN A 26 25.39 14.44 31.49
N GLY A 27 26.47 14.36 30.70
CA GLY A 27 26.46 14.20 29.25
C GLY A 27 26.44 12.74 28.79
N ILE A 28 26.81 11.77 29.64
CA ILE A 28 26.88 10.34 29.30
C ILE A 28 25.49 9.75 29.04
N ASN A 29 24.46 10.19 29.78
CA ASN A 29 23.08 9.70 29.65
C ASN A 29 22.22 10.46 28.63
N ARG A 30 22.79 11.41 27.88
CA ARG A 30 22.03 12.13 26.85
C ARG A 30 21.91 11.28 25.59
N PRO A 31 20.71 11.18 24.99
CA PRO A 31 20.56 10.53 23.69
C PRO A 31 21.50 11.18 22.68
N LYS A 32 22.37 10.39 22.05
CA LYS A 32 23.24 10.88 20.98
C LYS A 32 22.55 10.58 19.65
N VAL A 33 22.39 11.61 18.83
CA VAL A 33 21.88 11.48 17.47
C VAL A 33 23.02 11.72 16.50
N GLU A 34 23.24 10.77 15.60
CA GLU A 34 24.17 10.89 14.48
C GLU A 34 23.36 10.96 13.19
N TYR A 35 23.66 11.91 12.31
CA TYR A 35 22.92 12.16 11.08
C TYR A 35 23.73 11.73 9.87
N PHE A 36 23.04 11.17 8.89
CA PHE A 36 23.60 10.70 7.64
C PHE A 36 22.75 11.25 6.50
N ASP A 37 23.28 12.21 5.75
CA ASP A 37 22.56 12.89 4.69
C ASP A 37 23.03 12.44 3.30
N GLY A 38 22.08 12.32 2.37
CA GLY A 38 22.30 11.90 0.99
C GLY A 38 22.49 10.39 0.83
N GLU A 39 22.60 9.98 -0.43
CA GLU A 39 22.71 8.56 -0.82
C GLU A 39 23.94 7.88 -0.21
N LYS A 40 25.11 8.53 -0.30
CA LYS A 40 26.36 8.08 0.35
C LYS A 40 26.27 8.07 1.87
N GLY A 41 25.47 8.97 2.45
CA GLY A 41 25.20 8.99 3.88
C GLY A 41 24.47 7.72 4.32
N ILE A 42 23.41 7.36 3.59
CA ILE A 42 22.64 6.14 3.85
C ILE A 42 23.51 4.88 3.68
N GLU A 43 24.33 4.81 2.64
CA GLU A 43 25.28 3.69 2.46
C GLU A 43 26.24 3.56 3.65
N LYS A 44 26.79 4.70 4.11
CA LYS A 44 27.65 4.76 5.29
C LYS A 44 26.91 4.29 6.55
N ALA A 45 25.63 4.66 6.71
CA ALA A 45 24.81 4.20 7.82
C ALA A 45 24.67 2.66 7.82
N TYR A 46 24.33 2.04 6.68
CA TYR A 46 24.27 0.57 6.60
C TYR A 46 25.62 -0.10 6.92
N THR A 47 26.71 0.48 6.42
CA THR A 47 28.07 0.00 6.71
C THR A 47 28.39 0.12 8.20
N GLU A 48 28.00 1.23 8.84
CA GLU A 48 28.23 1.48 10.25
C GLU A 48 27.47 0.48 11.13
N LEU A 49 26.21 0.11 10.79
CA LEU A 49 25.47 -0.94 11.49
C LEU A 49 26.23 -2.27 11.52
N ILE A 50 26.88 -2.64 10.42
CA ILE A 50 27.69 -3.86 10.33
C ILE A 50 28.99 -3.72 11.15
N ASN A 51 29.62 -2.54 11.12
CA ASN A 51 30.84 -2.26 11.87
C ASN A 51 30.66 -2.33 13.38
N GLN A 52 29.44 -2.12 13.89
CA GLN A 52 29.10 -2.37 15.30
C GLN A 52 29.20 -3.86 15.68
N LYS A 53 29.36 -4.77 14.70
CA LYS A 53 29.45 -6.23 14.87
C LYS A 53 28.34 -6.81 15.75
N PRO A 54 27.06 -6.47 15.49
CA PRO A 54 25.96 -6.99 16.28
C PRO A 54 25.82 -8.49 16.08
N LYS A 55 25.38 -9.20 17.12
CA LYS A 55 24.96 -10.60 16.97
C LYS A 55 23.63 -10.71 16.22
N GLU A 56 22.78 -9.70 16.35
CA GLU A 56 21.44 -9.67 15.79
C GLU A 56 21.02 -8.24 15.42
N LEU A 57 20.28 -8.14 14.32
CA LEU A 57 19.62 -6.94 13.83
C LEU A 57 18.11 -7.21 13.72
N LEU A 58 17.30 -6.28 14.24
CA LEU A 58 15.84 -6.35 14.21
C LEU A 58 15.31 -5.20 13.36
N GLN A 59 14.53 -5.48 12.32
CA GLN A 59 14.08 -4.48 11.36
C GLN A 59 12.55 -4.39 11.29
N PHE A 60 12.02 -3.18 11.35
CA PHE A 60 10.69 -2.86 10.85
C PHE A 60 10.84 -2.30 9.44
N LEU A 61 10.32 -3.02 8.46
CA LEU A 61 10.45 -2.67 7.04
C LEU A 61 9.08 -2.24 6.48
N PRO A 62 8.91 -0.97 6.06
CA PRO A 62 7.70 -0.52 5.41
C PRO A 62 7.57 -1.14 4.01
N ASP A 63 6.36 -1.53 3.62
CA ASP A 63 6.07 -2.01 2.27
C ASP A 63 5.87 -0.83 1.29
N LYS A 64 6.96 -0.16 0.91
CA LYS A 64 6.94 0.99 -0.01
C LYS A 64 7.33 0.61 -1.45
N TRP A 65 8.44 -0.10 -1.63
CA TRP A 65 9.03 -0.43 -2.93
C TRP A 65 9.15 -1.95 -3.13
N LYS A 66 9.13 -2.42 -4.39
CA LYS A 66 9.64 -3.77 -4.70
C LYS A 66 11.17 -3.76 -4.54
N GLU A 67 11.78 -4.88 -4.14
CA GLU A 67 13.23 -4.92 -3.90
C GLU A 67 14.04 -4.59 -5.17
N GLU A 68 13.55 -4.98 -6.34
CA GLU A 68 14.20 -4.69 -7.63
C GLU A 68 14.04 -3.22 -8.07
N GLU A 69 13.01 -2.54 -7.57
CA GLU A 69 12.68 -1.15 -7.89
C GLU A 69 13.17 -0.18 -6.80
N HIS A 70 13.82 -0.70 -5.74
CA HIS A 70 14.31 0.15 -4.65
C HIS A 70 15.41 1.07 -5.17
N PRO A 71 15.38 2.39 -4.90
CA PRO A 71 16.40 3.36 -5.33
C PRO A 71 17.84 3.04 -4.91
N MET A 72 18.02 2.03 -4.06
CA MET A 72 19.26 1.64 -3.40
C MET A 72 19.42 0.11 -3.35
N ALA A 73 18.88 -0.61 -4.34
CA ALA A 73 18.92 -2.08 -4.40
C ALA A 73 20.36 -2.66 -4.27
N GLU A 74 21.36 -1.93 -4.77
CA GLU A 74 22.77 -2.30 -4.64
C GLU A 74 23.26 -2.26 -3.19
N ILE A 75 22.81 -1.26 -2.40
CA ILE A 75 23.14 -1.12 -0.97
C ILE A 75 22.57 -2.30 -0.18
N TYR A 76 21.31 -2.69 -0.42
CA TYR A 76 20.71 -3.86 0.25
C TYR A 76 21.43 -5.16 -0.11
N THR A 77 21.82 -5.31 -1.38
CA THR A 77 22.58 -6.47 -1.83
C THR A 77 23.93 -6.56 -1.13
N ASN A 78 24.66 -5.44 -1.04
CA ASN A 78 25.93 -5.37 -0.33
C ASN A 78 25.75 -5.64 1.18
N PHE A 79 24.74 -5.00 1.80
CA PHE A 79 24.40 -5.20 3.20
C PHE A 79 24.09 -6.66 3.52
N SER A 80 23.28 -7.32 2.68
CA SER A 80 22.95 -8.75 2.82
C SER A 80 24.20 -9.64 2.75
N ARG A 81 25.10 -9.39 1.78
CA ARG A 81 26.39 -10.09 1.66
C ARG A 81 27.27 -9.90 2.91
N GLN A 82 27.37 -8.66 3.41
CA GLN A 82 28.18 -8.35 4.59
C GLN A 82 27.62 -8.99 5.87
N ARG A 83 26.29 -8.96 6.08
CA ARG A 83 25.64 -9.65 7.20
C ARG A 83 25.94 -11.14 7.19
N LYS A 84 25.78 -11.79 6.03
CA LYS A 84 26.04 -13.23 5.85
C LYS A 84 27.49 -13.58 6.15
N ARG A 85 28.45 -12.77 5.66
CA ARG A 85 29.89 -12.94 5.95
C ARG A 85 30.19 -12.83 7.45
N ASN A 86 29.53 -11.91 8.14
CA ASN A 86 29.72 -11.66 9.57
C ASN A 86 28.80 -12.52 10.48
N LYS A 87 28.00 -13.43 9.91
CA LYS A 87 27.06 -14.32 10.62
C LYS A 87 26.08 -13.57 11.54
N ILE A 88 25.58 -12.42 11.07
CA ILE A 88 24.66 -11.57 11.83
C ILE A 88 23.23 -12.06 11.60
N ILE A 89 22.53 -12.41 12.69
CA ILE A 89 21.11 -12.82 12.62
C ILE A 89 20.27 -11.62 12.22
N PHE A 90 19.33 -11.80 11.29
CA PHE A 90 18.44 -10.74 10.85
C PHE A 90 16.99 -11.17 10.90
N ARG A 91 16.20 -10.43 11.67
CA ARG A 91 14.75 -10.61 11.80
C ARG A 91 14.04 -9.37 11.28
N VAL A 92 13.07 -9.58 10.41
CA VAL A 92 12.35 -8.50 9.73
C VAL A 92 10.86 -8.64 10.01
N ILE A 93 10.21 -7.58 10.45
CA ILE A 93 8.75 -7.46 10.48
C ILE A 93 8.34 -6.52 9.34
N THR A 94 7.45 -6.99 8.48
CA THR A 94 6.88 -6.20 7.37
C THR A 94 5.39 -6.48 7.21
N GLU A 95 4.70 -5.72 6.36
CA GLU A 95 3.25 -5.78 6.20
C GLU A 95 2.81 -7.06 5.45
N TYR A 96 1.65 -7.61 5.80
CA TYR A 96 1.00 -8.71 5.09
C TYR A 96 0.39 -8.18 3.78
N THR A 97 1.24 -8.06 2.76
CA THR A 97 0.87 -7.64 1.40
C THR A 97 1.49 -8.62 0.38
N PRO A 98 1.06 -8.62 -0.90
CA PRO A 98 1.71 -9.42 -1.94
C PRO A 98 3.22 -9.20 -2.04
N ARG A 99 3.69 -7.96 -1.84
CA ARG A 99 5.11 -7.62 -1.82
C ARG A 99 5.81 -8.14 -0.57
N GLY A 100 5.22 -7.99 0.62
CA GLY A 100 5.75 -8.57 1.85
C GLY A 100 5.85 -10.11 1.78
N MET A 101 4.87 -10.78 1.15
CA MET A 101 4.92 -12.23 0.91
C MET A 101 6.08 -12.63 -0.02
N ARG A 102 6.33 -11.86 -1.09
CA ARG A 102 7.50 -12.05 -1.96
C ARG A 102 8.82 -11.78 -1.22
N TYR A 103 8.89 -10.73 -0.41
CA TYR A 103 10.07 -10.44 0.40
C TYR A 103 10.42 -11.59 1.35
N LYS A 104 9.38 -12.18 1.97
CA LYS A 104 9.52 -13.35 2.83
C LYS A 104 9.91 -14.63 2.08
N SER A 105 9.45 -14.84 0.85
CA SER A 105 9.83 -16.03 0.08
C SER A 105 11.33 -16.09 -0.23
N ARG A 106 12.02 -14.94 -0.18
CA ARG A 106 13.46 -14.80 -0.38
C ARG A 106 14.31 -15.06 0.87
N ASP A 107 13.69 -15.28 2.03
CA ASP A 107 14.37 -15.47 3.32
C ASP A 107 15.48 -16.53 3.27
N CYS A 108 15.25 -17.63 2.54
CA CYS A 108 16.20 -18.72 2.39
C CYS A 108 17.47 -18.32 1.62
N TYR A 109 17.36 -17.35 0.70
CA TYR A 109 18.49 -16.88 -0.11
C TYR A 109 19.32 -15.81 0.62
N GLU A 110 18.66 -14.99 1.45
CA GLU A 110 19.24 -13.78 2.06
C GLU A 110 19.58 -13.90 3.56
N ASP A 111 19.54 -15.14 4.09
CA ASP A 111 19.90 -15.51 5.46
C ASP A 111 19.24 -14.57 6.49
N ARG A 112 17.91 -14.52 6.40
CA ARG A 112 17.04 -13.72 7.26
C ARG A 112 15.76 -14.49 7.61
N LYS A 113 15.05 -14.01 8.62
CA LYS A 113 13.69 -14.48 8.94
C LYS A 113 12.73 -13.31 8.88
N THR A 114 11.65 -13.45 8.14
CA THR A 114 10.63 -12.42 7.96
C THR A 114 9.29 -12.85 8.54
N ARG A 115 8.67 -11.95 9.29
CA ARG A 115 7.31 -12.08 9.80
C ARG A 115 6.41 -11.02 9.18
N LEU A 116 5.25 -11.47 8.74
CA LEU A 116 4.22 -10.60 8.17
C LEU A 116 3.21 -10.23 9.25
N VAL A 117 2.84 -8.96 9.31
CA VAL A 117 1.82 -8.42 10.22
C VAL A 117 0.79 -7.63 9.44
N HIS A 118 -0.49 -7.68 9.84
CA HIS A 118 -1.50 -6.83 9.23
C HIS A 118 -1.22 -5.36 9.53
N LYS A 119 -1.43 -4.49 8.54
CA LYS A 119 -1.19 -3.04 8.65
C LYS A 119 -1.96 -2.39 9.80
N ASP A 120 -3.18 -2.88 10.08
CA ASP A 120 -4.02 -2.39 11.18
C ASP A 120 -3.48 -2.78 12.56
N ALA A 121 -2.71 -3.87 12.64
CA ALA A 121 -2.16 -4.37 13.90
C ALA A 121 -0.85 -3.67 14.27
N LEU A 122 -0.02 -3.33 13.27
CA LEU A 122 1.23 -2.61 13.47
C LEU A 122 1.56 -1.76 12.22
N PRO A 123 1.26 -0.45 12.23
CA PRO A 123 1.62 0.43 11.13
C PRO A 123 3.13 0.70 11.13
N ILE A 124 3.79 0.48 9.99
CA ILE A 124 5.23 0.69 9.82
C ILE A 124 5.44 1.84 8.81
N PRO A 125 5.50 3.10 9.25
CA PRO A 125 5.61 4.25 8.35
C PRO A 125 7.03 4.48 7.82
N LEU A 126 8.04 3.98 8.53
CA LEU A 126 9.45 4.27 8.33
C LEU A 126 10.26 2.99 8.54
N GLU A 127 11.35 2.85 7.79
CA GLU A 127 12.30 1.79 8.05
C GLU A 127 13.11 2.08 9.32
N LYS A 128 13.08 1.12 10.25
CA LYS A 128 13.82 1.17 11.51
C LYS A 128 14.62 -0.12 11.71
N ILE A 129 15.89 -0.01 12.09
CA ILE A 129 16.75 -1.14 12.45
C ILE A 129 17.27 -0.94 13.88
N ILE A 130 17.05 -1.93 14.73
CA ILE A 130 17.55 -1.97 16.11
C ILE A 130 18.85 -2.78 16.11
N CYS A 131 19.93 -2.15 16.59
CA CYS A 131 21.27 -2.70 16.67
C CYS A 131 21.88 -2.40 18.04
N GLY A 132 21.78 -3.34 18.99
CA GLY A 132 22.22 -3.10 20.37
C GLY A 132 21.46 -1.93 20.99
N ASP A 133 22.17 -0.88 21.42
CA ASP A 133 21.59 0.34 22.03
C ASP A 133 21.27 1.43 20.99
N ILE A 134 21.35 1.09 19.70
CA ILE A 134 21.15 2.00 18.59
C ILE A 134 19.82 1.69 17.91
N ILE A 135 19.04 2.74 17.65
CA ILE A 135 17.92 2.72 16.73
C ILE A 135 18.33 3.51 15.49
N ALA A 136 18.48 2.82 14.37
CA ALA A 136 18.72 3.43 13.07
C ALA A 136 17.39 3.65 12.36
N CYS A 137 17.13 4.89 11.95
CA CYS A 137 15.94 5.30 11.22
C CYS A 137 16.34 5.73 9.81
N PHE A 138 15.66 5.20 8.79
CA PHE A 138 15.95 5.49 7.38
C PHE A 138 14.74 6.15 6.71
N ASN A 139 14.92 7.38 6.25
CA ASN A 139 13.95 8.13 5.47
C ASN A 139 14.46 8.30 4.03
N PHE A 140 14.02 7.40 3.14
CA PHE A 140 14.41 7.44 1.73
C PHE A 140 13.73 8.58 0.96
N ASP A 141 12.58 9.07 1.40
CA ASP A 141 11.89 10.18 0.72
C ASP A 141 12.71 11.49 0.82
N GLU A 142 13.46 11.66 1.91
CA GLU A 142 14.35 12.81 2.14
C GLU A 142 15.83 12.50 1.90
N ASN A 143 16.18 11.25 1.53
CA ASN A 143 17.55 10.75 1.50
C ASN A 143 18.33 11.01 2.78
N ARG A 144 17.75 10.68 3.95
CA ARG A 144 18.39 10.85 5.26
C ARG A 144 18.27 9.59 6.10
N ALA A 145 19.29 9.34 6.92
CA ALA A 145 19.22 8.38 8.01
C ALA A 145 19.74 9.01 9.29
N CYS A 146 19.29 8.51 10.44
CA CYS A 146 19.85 8.91 11.72
C CYS A 146 19.97 7.73 12.69
N PHE A 147 21.02 7.76 13.49
CA PHE A 147 21.24 6.80 14.57
C PHE A 147 20.96 7.47 15.89
N LEU A 148 20.00 6.93 16.62
CA LEU A 148 19.67 7.32 17.96
C LEU A 148 20.29 6.31 18.94
N ARG A 149 21.35 6.73 19.63
CA ARG A 149 21.97 5.93 20.69
C ARG A 149 21.29 6.27 22.00
N PHE A 150 20.33 5.44 22.38
CA PHE A 150 19.58 5.59 23.62
C PHE A 150 19.14 4.21 24.14
N PRO A 151 19.88 3.61 25.09
CA PRO A 151 19.67 2.23 25.53
C PRO A 151 18.23 1.94 25.97
N ASP A 152 17.62 2.81 26.78
CA ASP A 152 16.26 2.61 27.30
C ASP A 152 15.22 2.58 26.17
N LEU A 153 15.39 3.43 25.16
CA LEU A 153 14.50 3.45 24.00
C LEU A 153 14.73 2.24 23.10
N ALA A 154 15.99 1.85 22.89
CA ALA A 154 16.33 0.64 22.13
C ALA A 154 15.77 -0.62 22.80
N ALA A 155 15.77 -0.68 24.13
CA ALA A 155 15.14 -1.75 24.89
C ALA A 155 13.61 -1.75 24.71
N CYS A 156 12.95 -0.59 24.82
CA CYS A 156 11.51 -0.47 24.60
C CYS A 156 11.09 -0.90 23.18
N GLU A 157 11.80 -0.44 22.16
CA GLU A 157 11.54 -0.80 20.76
C GLU A 157 11.79 -2.29 20.51
N ARG A 158 12.78 -2.90 21.19
CA ARG A 158 13.01 -4.35 21.13
C ARG A 158 11.84 -5.13 21.74
N GLU A 159 11.30 -4.71 22.87
CA GLU A 159 10.11 -5.35 23.46
C GLU A 159 8.90 -5.28 22.53
N ILE A 160 8.69 -4.14 21.84
CA ILE A 160 7.65 -4.00 20.83
C ILE A 160 7.89 -4.98 19.68
N PHE A 161 9.14 -5.07 19.20
CA PHE A 161 9.52 -6.02 18.16
C PHE A 161 9.23 -7.45 18.59
N GLU A 162 9.67 -7.87 19.78
CA GLU A 162 9.47 -9.23 20.29
C GLU A 162 7.99 -9.56 20.51
N SER A 163 7.20 -8.60 20.98
CA SER A 163 5.75 -8.75 21.12
C SER A 163 5.08 -9.01 19.76
N ALA A 164 5.46 -8.24 18.73
CA ALA A 164 4.98 -8.47 17.37
C ALA A 164 5.55 -9.77 16.76
N TRP A 165 6.76 -10.18 17.18
CA TRP A 165 7.46 -11.37 16.74
C TRP A 165 6.94 -12.67 17.38
N ALA A 166 6.30 -12.62 18.55
CA ALA A 166 5.77 -13.79 19.25
C ALA A 166 4.51 -14.36 18.58
N LYS A 167 4.42 -15.69 18.43
CA LYS A 167 3.38 -16.42 17.68
C LYS A 167 1.98 -16.47 18.33
N LYS A 168 1.68 -15.62 19.32
CA LYS A 168 0.38 -15.60 20.00
C LYS A 168 -0.51 -14.49 19.44
N GLU A 169 -1.42 -14.85 18.54
CA GLU A 169 -2.64 -14.08 18.34
C GLU A 169 -3.41 -14.05 19.67
N LYS A 170 -3.26 -12.95 20.41
CA LYS A 170 -4.09 -12.68 21.55
C LYS A 170 -5.26 -11.84 21.06
N LYS A 171 -6.42 -12.47 20.87
CA LYS A 171 -7.73 -11.80 20.96
C LYS A 171 -7.70 -10.95 22.24
N ARG A 172 -7.70 -9.63 22.11
CA ARG A 172 -8.02 -8.74 23.24
C ARG A 172 -9.03 -7.70 22.79
N LEU A 173 -10.28 -8.05 23.02
CA LEU A 173 -11.36 -7.13 23.31
C LEU A 173 -11.06 -6.36 24.61
N GLU A 174 -11.45 -5.09 24.59
CA GLU A 174 -11.88 -4.20 25.68
C GLU A 174 -10.87 -3.42 26.55
N LYS A 175 -11.09 -2.10 26.48
CA LYS A 175 -11.08 -1.05 27.50
C LYS A 175 -9.78 -0.81 28.27
N ALA A 176 -9.02 0.18 27.80
CA ALA A 176 -8.21 1.00 28.69
C ALA A 176 -9.08 2.15 29.25
N LYS A 177 -9.25 2.19 30.57
CA LYS A 177 -9.66 3.41 31.30
C LYS A 177 -8.55 4.47 31.13
N PRO A 178 -8.88 5.77 31.03
CA PRO A 178 -7.84 6.78 30.94
C PRO A 178 -7.09 6.88 32.26
N VAL A 179 -5.76 6.80 32.18
CA VAL A 179 -4.82 7.25 33.20
C VAL A 179 -4.88 8.77 33.23
N SER A 180 -5.05 9.33 34.41
CA SER A 180 -5.00 10.78 34.65
C SER A 180 -3.57 11.29 34.41
N VAL A 181 -3.41 12.14 33.41
CA VAL A 181 -2.21 12.94 33.19
C VAL A 181 -2.45 14.31 33.83
N GLU A 182 -1.56 14.72 34.74
CA GLU A 182 -1.52 16.09 35.23
C GLU A 182 -1.25 17.03 34.05
N GLU A 183 -2.17 17.97 33.83
CA GLU A 183 -2.09 18.96 32.76
C GLU A 183 -0.97 19.98 33.05
N THR A 184 0.09 19.94 32.25
CA THR A 184 0.95 21.10 32.02
C THR A 184 0.17 22.12 31.19
N GLN A 185 -0.23 23.21 31.82
CA GLN A 185 -0.84 24.37 31.17
C GLN A 185 0.16 25.07 30.25
N ASN A 186 0.08 24.81 28.93
CA ASN A 186 0.03 25.85 27.91
C ASN A 186 -0.04 25.21 26.52
N THR A 187 -0.76 25.88 25.60
CA THR A 187 -0.92 25.64 24.14
C THR A 187 -2.18 24.94 23.60
N ASN A 188 -3.32 24.91 24.31
CA ASN A 188 -4.59 24.44 23.70
C ASN A 188 -5.74 25.45 23.82
N SER A 189 -5.64 26.58 23.11
CA SER A 189 -6.72 27.57 23.07
C SER A 189 -7.95 27.09 22.28
N ILE A 190 -7.85 26.08 21.41
CA ILE A 190 -8.97 25.61 20.57
C ILE A 190 -9.66 24.37 21.17
N PHE A 191 -8.88 23.42 21.69
CA PHE A 191 -9.42 22.18 22.28
C PHE A 191 -10.30 22.43 23.52
N ILE A 192 -9.87 23.35 24.40
CA ILE A 192 -10.63 23.73 25.61
C ILE A 192 -11.89 24.54 25.23
N ARG A 193 -11.90 25.23 24.08
CA ARG A 193 -13.10 25.93 23.56
C ARG A 193 -14.19 24.96 23.10
N LEU A 194 -13.82 23.83 22.48
CA LEU A 194 -14.76 22.80 22.02
C LEU A 194 -15.38 21.99 23.17
N LEU A 195 -14.64 21.75 24.26
CA LEU A 195 -15.10 21.01 25.44
C LEU A 195 -16.20 21.72 26.26
N ASN A 196 -16.48 23.00 25.97
CA ASN A 196 -17.54 23.78 26.61
C ASN A 196 -18.89 23.72 25.87
N LEU A 197 -19.02 22.94 24.79
CA LEU A 197 -20.29 22.69 24.10
C LEU A 197 -21.20 21.74 24.89
N SER A 198 -22.52 21.85 24.70
CA SER A 198 -23.45 20.91 25.32
C SER A 198 -23.23 19.50 24.78
N ARG A 199 -23.11 18.53 25.69
CA ARG A 199 -22.97 17.09 25.39
C ARG A 199 -23.88 16.60 24.24
N PRO A 200 -25.18 16.96 24.14
CA PRO A 200 -26.02 16.50 23.04
C PRO A 200 -25.55 16.96 21.65
N ILE A 201 -24.98 18.17 21.51
CA ILE A 201 -24.51 18.68 20.21
C ILE A 201 -23.28 17.90 19.73
N ILE A 202 -22.40 17.53 20.65
CA ILE A 202 -21.22 16.72 20.33
C ILE A 202 -21.67 15.32 19.90
N PHE A 203 -22.61 14.71 20.62
CA PHE A 203 -23.16 13.40 20.25
C PHE A 203 -23.88 13.42 18.90
N THR A 204 -24.66 14.45 18.58
CA THR A 204 -25.30 14.55 17.27
C THR A 204 -24.29 14.77 16.15
N ALA A 205 -23.31 15.65 16.34
CA ALA A 205 -22.25 15.89 15.35
C ALA A 205 -21.40 14.63 15.07
N VAL A 206 -21.03 13.90 16.13
CA VAL A 206 -20.32 12.62 15.98
C VAL A 206 -21.22 11.59 15.30
N GLY A 207 -22.49 11.49 15.69
CA GLY A 207 -23.46 10.59 15.07
C GLY A 207 -23.65 10.83 13.58
N THR A 208 -23.79 12.09 13.17
CA THR A 208 -23.92 12.44 11.74
C THR A 208 -22.61 12.26 10.97
N ALA A 209 -21.46 12.51 11.58
CA ALA A 209 -20.16 12.23 10.96
C ALA A 209 -19.95 10.72 10.75
N VAL A 210 -20.29 9.89 11.73
CA VAL A 210 -20.24 8.42 11.61
C VAL A 210 -21.20 7.94 10.52
N LEU A 211 -22.42 8.46 10.48
CA LEU A 211 -23.39 8.14 9.42
C LEU A 211 -22.86 8.54 8.04
N ALA A 212 -22.28 9.73 7.90
CA ALA A 212 -21.68 10.18 6.65
C ALA A 212 -20.54 9.25 6.22
N CYS A 213 -19.62 8.88 7.11
CA CYS A 213 -18.57 7.92 6.80
C CYS A 213 -19.12 6.54 6.37
N ALA A 214 -20.17 6.05 7.04
CA ALA A 214 -20.80 4.78 6.70
C ALA A 214 -21.46 4.82 5.31
N VAL A 215 -22.19 5.90 5.00
CA VAL A 215 -22.79 6.11 3.68
C VAL A 215 -21.71 6.20 2.61
N THR A 216 -20.65 7.00 2.85
CA THR A 216 -19.51 7.13 1.96
C THR A 216 -18.86 5.77 1.67
N PHE A 217 -18.63 4.95 2.70
CA PHE A 217 -18.07 3.60 2.54
C PHE A 217 -19.00 2.65 1.77
N PHE A 218 -20.30 2.63 2.08
CA PHE A 218 -21.25 1.77 1.38
C PHE A 218 -21.40 2.17 -0.09
N SER A 219 -21.46 3.47 -0.37
CA SER A 219 -21.49 4.01 -1.74
C SER A 219 -20.24 3.63 -2.52
N TYR A 220 -19.05 3.63 -1.89
CA TYR A 220 -17.82 3.14 -2.54
C TYR A 220 -17.95 1.68 -2.96
N LYS A 221 -18.42 0.82 -2.04
CA LYS A 221 -18.61 -0.61 -2.32
C LYS A 221 -19.61 -0.83 -3.44
N GLN A 222 -20.73 -0.09 -3.42
CA GLN A 222 -21.74 -0.13 -4.47
C GLN A 222 -21.16 0.32 -5.81
N GLN A 223 -20.41 1.42 -5.83
CA GLN A 223 -19.79 1.95 -7.06
C GLN A 223 -18.79 0.96 -7.65
N TYR A 224 -18.00 0.29 -6.81
CA TYR A 224 -17.10 -0.77 -7.25
C TYR A 224 -17.84 -1.91 -7.94
N GLN A 225 -18.94 -2.39 -7.35
CA GLN A 225 -19.75 -3.45 -7.94
C GLN A 225 -20.40 -3.01 -9.26
N VAL A 226 -20.97 -1.80 -9.31
CA VAL A 226 -21.58 -1.25 -10.52
C VAL A 226 -20.54 -1.08 -11.64
N ASN A 227 -19.36 -0.55 -11.33
CA ASN A 227 -18.30 -0.37 -12.33
C ASN A 227 -17.69 -1.70 -12.79
N THR A 228 -17.59 -2.69 -11.90
CA THR A 228 -17.22 -4.06 -12.29
C THR A 228 -18.24 -4.63 -13.28
N HIS A 229 -19.53 -4.53 -12.98
CA HIS A 229 -20.60 -5.00 -13.87
C HIS A 229 -20.61 -4.26 -15.21
N ARG A 230 -20.31 -2.95 -15.23
CA ARG A 230 -20.19 -2.18 -16.48
C ARG A 230 -19.05 -2.70 -17.36
N VAL A 231 -17.89 -2.99 -16.76
CA VAL A 231 -16.75 -3.59 -17.49
C VAL A 231 -17.12 -4.97 -18.00
N GLN A 232 -17.75 -5.81 -17.16
CA GLN A 232 -18.20 -7.15 -17.53
C GLN A 232 -19.16 -7.15 -18.73
N GLU A 233 -20.22 -6.35 -18.68
CA GLU A 233 -21.18 -6.23 -19.79
C GLU A 233 -20.52 -5.71 -21.06
N ARG A 234 -19.52 -4.85 -20.93
CA ARG A 234 -18.79 -4.29 -22.07
C ARG A 234 -17.91 -5.34 -22.75
N VAL A 235 -17.06 -6.06 -22.02
CA VAL A 235 -16.22 -7.12 -22.61
C VAL A 235 -17.09 -8.23 -23.19
N LYS A 236 -18.18 -8.60 -22.50
CA LYS A 236 -19.16 -9.59 -22.97
C LYS A 236 -19.84 -9.16 -24.27
N ALA A 237 -20.30 -7.91 -24.36
CA ALA A 237 -20.94 -7.39 -25.55
C ALA A 237 -19.96 -7.29 -26.73
N ILE A 238 -18.71 -6.87 -26.48
CA ILE A 238 -17.71 -6.79 -27.53
C ILE A 238 -17.37 -8.19 -28.06
N ALA A 239 -17.13 -9.15 -27.17
CA ALA A 239 -16.85 -10.54 -27.55
C ALA A 239 -18.03 -11.13 -28.35
N ALA A 240 -19.26 -11.04 -27.84
CA ALA A 240 -20.45 -11.59 -28.49
C ALA A 240 -20.74 -10.98 -29.86
N ASN A 241 -20.47 -9.68 -30.06
CA ASN A 241 -20.71 -9.02 -31.34
C ASN A 241 -19.54 -9.16 -32.32
N SER A 242 -18.35 -9.54 -31.85
CA SER A 242 -17.16 -9.64 -32.69
C SER A 242 -16.94 -11.05 -33.25
N VAL A 243 -17.53 -12.09 -32.64
CA VAL A 243 -17.40 -13.48 -33.15
C VAL A 243 -17.93 -13.65 -34.57
N ILE A 244 -18.94 -12.87 -34.99
CA ILE A 244 -19.47 -12.88 -36.36
C ILE A 244 -18.45 -12.41 -37.40
N GLU A 245 -17.40 -11.71 -36.97
CA GLU A 245 -16.33 -11.30 -37.85
C GLU A 245 -15.42 -12.47 -38.21
N PHE A 246 -15.49 -13.64 -37.57
CA PHE A 246 -14.55 -14.75 -37.80
C PHE A 246 -15.19 -15.93 -38.54
N ASN A 247 -14.45 -16.51 -39.49
CA ASN A 247 -14.84 -17.73 -40.18
C ASN A 247 -14.26 -18.93 -39.43
N ALA A 248 -15.12 -19.81 -38.92
CA ALA A 248 -14.70 -20.98 -38.15
C ALA A 248 -13.75 -21.91 -38.94
N GLU A 249 -13.98 -22.09 -40.23
CA GLU A 249 -13.17 -22.99 -41.08
C GLU A 249 -11.72 -22.49 -41.23
N GLU A 250 -11.53 -21.18 -41.31
CA GLU A 250 -10.19 -20.56 -41.36
C GLU A 250 -9.42 -20.82 -40.06
N LEU A 251 -10.11 -20.80 -38.91
CA LEU A 251 -9.50 -21.03 -37.60
C LEU A 251 -9.08 -22.49 -37.38
N VAL A 252 -9.79 -23.46 -37.97
CA VAL A 252 -9.41 -24.88 -37.89
C VAL A 252 -8.02 -25.12 -38.50
N ASN A 253 -7.62 -24.33 -39.49
CA ASN A 253 -6.34 -24.52 -40.18
C ASN A 253 -5.12 -23.93 -39.44
N LEU A 254 -5.32 -23.20 -38.34
CA LEU A 254 -4.28 -22.51 -37.58
C LEU A 254 -3.92 -23.29 -36.31
N GLN A 255 -3.03 -24.27 -36.42
CA GLN A 255 -2.74 -25.24 -35.35
C GLN A 255 -1.36 -25.06 -34.72
N SER A 256 -0.41 -24.51 -35.47
CA SER A 256 1.00 -24.49 -35.08
C SER A 256 1.68 -23.18 -35.46
N TRP A 257 2.84 -22.92 -34.86
CA TRP A 257 3.59 -21.68 -35.11
C TRP A 257 3.97 -21.50 -36.59
N GLN A 258 4.09 -22.58 -37.36
CA GLN A 258 4.34 -22.54 -38.80
C GLN A 258 3.18 -21.91 -39.58
N ASP A 259 1.95 -22.07 -39.06
CA ASP A 259 0.74 -21.54 -39.69
C ASP A 259 0.64 -20.01 -39.59
N ALA A 260 1.51 -19.36 -38.80
CA ALA A 260 1.62 -17.91 -38.74
C ALA A 260 2.05 -17.27 -40.09
N GLN A 261 2.54 -18.07 -41.05
CA GLN A 261 2.90 -17.62 -42.39
C GLN A 261 1.71 -17.63 -43.37
N ARG A 262 0.57 -18.22 -42.97
CA ARG A 262 -0.60 -18.37 -43.82
C ARG A 262 -1.37 -17.04 -43.97
N PRO A 263 -1.99 -16.79 -45.14
CA PRO A 263 -2.79 -15.57 -45.34
C PRO A 263 -3.99 -15.47 -44.39
N GLU A 264 -4.58 -16.61 -43.99
CA GLU A 264 -5.69 -16.69 -43.04
C GLU A 264 -5.28 -16.14 -41.67
N TYR A 265 -4.07 -16.45 -41.19
CA TYR A 265 -3.55 -15.93 -39.92
C TYR A 265 -3.47 -14.40 -39.92
N VAL A 266 -2.91 -13.83 -41.00
CA VAL A 266 -2.80 -12.37 -41.16
C VAL A 266 -4.17 -11.70 -41.16
N TYR A 267 -5.17 -12.35 -41.78
CA TYR A 267 -6.54 -11.85 -41.82
C TYR A 267 -7.20 -11.86 -40.43
N VAL A 268 -7.05 -12.97 -39.69
CA VAL A 268 -7.59 -13.12 -38.33
C VAL A 268 -6.97 -12.08 -37.38
N ILE A 269 -5.64 -11.91 -37.39
CA ILE A 269 -4.99 -10.90 -36.54
C ILE A 269 -5.45 -9.49 -36.87
N ARG A 270 -5.57 -9.14 -38.15
CA ARG A 270 -6.05 -7.79 -38.55
C ARG A 270 -7.45 -7.51 -38.03
N LYS A 271 -8.32 -8.52 -37.93
CA LYS A 271 -9.65 -8.39 -37.32
C LYS A 271 -9.53 -8.17 -35.81
N LEU A 272 -8.72 -8.96 -35.11
CA LEU A 272 -8.46 -8.77 -33.67
C LEU A 272 -7.91 -7.36 -33.38
N MET A 273 -6.92 -6.90 -34.15
CA MET A 273 -6.40 -5.53 -34.06
C MET A 273 -7.47 -4.47 -34.35
N SER A 274 -8.36 -4.73 -35.31
CA SER A 274 -9.48 -3.82 -35.62
C SER A 274 -10.49 -3.73 -34.48
N ILE A 275 -10.75 -4.83 -33.77
CA ILE A 275 -11.57 -4.85 -32.56
C ILE A 275 -10.94 -3.97 -31.48
N LYS A 276 -9.65 -4.15 -31.21
CA LYS A 276 -8.90 -3.31 -30.24
C LYS A 276 -8.90 -1.84 -30.63
N ARG A 277 -8.63 -1.52 -31.90
CA ARG A 277 -8.61 -0.12 -32.38
C ARG A 277 -9.96 0.59 -32.24
N ARG A 278 -11.07 -0.14 -32.38
CA ARG A 278 -12.43 0.41 -32.18
C ARG A 278 -12.81 0.56 -30.70
N ASN A 279 -12.10 -0.14 -29.81
CA ASN A 279 -12.37 -0.20 -28.39
C ASN A 279 -11.07 0.03 -27.60
N PRO A 280 -10.63 1.29 -27.46
CA PRO A 280 -9.30 1.65 -26.94
C PRO A 280 -9.07 1.26 -25.46
N ASP A 281 -10.08 0.74 -24.79
CA ASP A 281 -10.04 0.21 -23.44
C ASP A 281 -9.77 -1.30 -23.36
N ILE A 282 -9.80 -2.01 -24.49
CA ILE A 282 -9.41 -3.43 -24.56
C ILE A 282 -7.88 -3.54 -24.56
N MET A 283 -7.36 -4.35 -23.64
CA MET A 283 -5.93 -4.64 -23.55
C MET A 283 -5.53 -5.80 -24.47
N TYR A 284 -6.27 -6.90 -24.49
CA TYR A 284 -5.98 -8.05 -25.36
C TYR A 284 -7.21 -8.52 -26.11
N ALA A 285 -6.99 -9.01 -27.33
CA ALA A 285 -8.01 -9.70 -28.11
C ALA A 285 -7.36 -10.92 -28.77
N TYR A 286 -7.83 -12.11 -28.38
CA TYR A 286 -7.22 -13.37 -28.78
C TYR A 286 -8.29 -14.42 -29.07
N ILE A 287 -7.89 -15.47 -29.76
CA ILE A 287 -8.72 -16.63 -30.02
C ILE A 287 -8.00 -17.85 -29.47
N MET A 288 -8.70 -18.63 -28.66
CA MET A 288 -8.21 -19.90 -28.12
C MET A 288 -9.12 -21.05 -28.57
N ARG A 289 -8.56 -22.24 -28.75
CA ARG A 289 -9.31 -23.48 -28.89
C ARG A 289 -9.12 -24.33 -27.65
N ARG A 290 -10.15 -25.11 -27.31
CA ARG A 290 -10.07 -26.13 -26.27
C ARG A 290 -9.24 -27.32 -26.75
N THR A 291 -8.44 -27.91 -25.84
CA THR A 291 -7.76 -29.19 -26.10
C THR A 291 -8.55 -30.36 -25.49
N ASP A 292 -8.09 -31.60 -25.70
CA ASP A 292 -8.69 -32.77 -25.07
C ASP A 292 -8.58 -32.73 -23.53
N ASP A 293 -7.57 -32.03 -23.00
CA ASP A 293 -7.41 -31.80 -21.56
C ASP A 293 -8.16 -30.54 -21.14
N PRO A 294 -9.11 -30.60 -20.19
CA PRO A 294 -9.89 -29.45 -19.76
C PRO A 294 -9.07 -28.31 -19.14
N TYR A 295 -7.84 -28.56 -18.69
CA TYR A 295 -6.95 -27.54 -18.12
C TYR A 295 -6.12 -26.80 -19.16
N PHE A 296 -6.08 -27.28 -20.41
CA PHE A 296 -5.23 -26.71 -21.44
C PHE A 296 -6.02 -26.19 -22.64
N TYR A 297 -5.63 -25.00 -23.07
CA TYR A 297 -6.13 -24.33 -24.26
C TYR A 297 -4.96 -24.04 -25.19
N GLU A 298 -5.24 -23.89 -26.48
CA GLU A 298 -4.24 -23.49 -27.45
C GLU A 298 -4.64 -22.17 -28.09
N PHE A 299 -3.70 -21.23 -28.15
CA PHE A 299 -3.89 -20.01 -28.91
C PHE A 299 -4.01 -20.33 -30.40
N VAL A 300 -5.00 -19.76 -31.05
CA VAL A 300 -5.21 -19.81 -32.49
C VAL A 300 -4.65 -18.54 -33.14
N ALA A 301 -4.94 -17.39 -32.52
CA ALA A 301 -4.42 -16.10 -32.93
C ALA A 301 -4.50 -15.12 -31.75
N ASP A 302 -3.63 -14.13 -31.78
CA ASP A 302 -3.53 -13.09 -30.77
C ASP A 302 -3.20 -11.76 -31.47
N ALA A 303 -3.82 -10.67 -31.04
CA ALA A 303 -3.70 -9.37 -31.72
C ALA A 303 -2.28 -8.79 -31.69
N GLU A 304 -1.49 -9.17 -30.68
CA GLU A 304 -0.14 -8.69 -30.44
C GLU A 304 0.89 -9.49 -31.27
N SER A 305 0.50 -10.69 -31.70
CA SER A 305 1.37 -11.68 -32.32
C SER A 305 1.54 -11.55 -33.84
N VAL A 306 1.37 -10.34 -34.39
CA VAL A 306 1.58 -10.04 -35.84
C VAL A 306 2.96 -10.52 -36.31
N ASN A 307 3.98 -10.28 -35.48
CA ASN A 307 5.32 -10.81 -35.67
C ASN A 307 5.65 -11.74 -34.51
N ILE A 308 5.46 -13.04 -34.73
CA ILE A 308 5.74 -14.09 -33.73
C ILE A 308 7.20 -14.15 -33.25
N ARG A 309 8.11 -13.42 -33.91
CA ARG A 309 9.53 -13.31 -33.51
C ARG A 309 9.82 -12.05 -32.70
N ASN A 310 8.83 -11.19 -32.49
CA ASN A 310 8.98 -10.03 -31.64
C ASN A 310 9.29 -10.47 -30.21
N LYS A 311 10.10 -9.67 -29.51
CA LYS A 311 10.51 -9.89 -28.11
C LYS A 311 10.36 -8.60 -27.31
N GLU A 312 9.49 -7.71 -27.76
CA GLU A 312 9.04 -6.58 -26.96
C GLU A 312 8.27 -7.10 -25.75
N ASP A 313 8.43 -6.37 -24.66
CA ASP A 313 7.69 -6.52 -23.41
C ASP A 313 6.54 -5.52 -23.51
N LEU A 314 5.37 -6.00 -23.94
CA LEU A 314 4.22 -5.16 -24.30
C LEU A 314 3.42 -4.73 -23.07
N ASN A 315 3.45 -5.53 -22.00
CA ASN A 315 2.78 -5.23 -20.74
C ASN A 315 3.70 -4.54 -19.71
N GLU A 316 4.98 -4.36 -20.03
CA GLU A 316 6.02 -3.74 -19.20
C GLU A 316 6.25 -4.47 -17.86
N ASP A 317 6.09 -5.79 -17.84
CA ASP A 317 6.25 -6.61 -16.63
C ASP A 317 7.68 -7.14 -16.41
N GLY A 318 8.59 -6.87 -17.36
CA GLY A 318 9.98 -7.31 -17.37
C GLY A 318 10.20 -8.66 -18.04
N LEU A 319 9.14 -9.32 -18.54
CA LEU A 319 9.17 -10.56 -19.29
C LEU A 319 8.92 -10.28 -20.78
N ARG A 320 9.36 -11.19 -21.64
CA ARG A 320 9.22 -11.06 -23.12
C ARG A 320 8.42 -12.24 -23.65
N ASN A 321 7.20 -12.37 -23.14
CA ASN A 321 6.29 -13.50 -23.36
C ASN A 321 4.88 -13.07 -23.80
N ASP A 322 4.68 -11.81 -24.19
CA ASP A 322 3.39 -11.31 -24.72
C ASP A 322 3.05 -11.86 -26.11
N ILE A 323 4.04 -12.39 -26.82
CA ILE A 323 3.88 -12.90 -28.17
C ILE A 323 3.61 -14.40 -28.13
N VAL A 324 2.42 -14.80 -28.55
CA VAL A 324 1.94 -16.19 -28.57
C VAL A 324 1.57 -16.62 -29.99
N ALA A 325 2.32 -17.58 -30.52
CA ALA A 325 2.05 -18.14 -31.84
C ALA A 325 0.86 -19.14 -31.80
N PRO A 326 0.26 -19.48 -32.94
CA PRO A 326 -0.73 -20.56 -32.98
C PRO A 326 -0.16 -21.86 -32.42
N GLY A 327 -0.97 -22.59 -31.65
CA GLY A 327 -0.57 -23.80 -30.93
C GLY A 327 0.20 -23.53 -29.62
N HIS A 328 0.40 -22.28 -29.22
CA HIS A 328 0.92 -21.98 -27.88
C HIS A 328 -0.10 -22.43 -26.83
N VAL A 329 0.35 -23.19 -25.84
CA VAL A 329 -0.53 -23.77 -24.82
C VAL A 329 -0.71 -22.79 -23.65
N PHE A 330 -1.96 -22.55 -23.29
CA PHE A 330 -2.38 -21.83 -22.10
C PHE A 330 -2.91 -22.81 -21.05
N PHE A 331 -2.50 -22.63 -19.79
CA PHE A 331 -2.97 -23.42 -18.66
C PHE A 331 -3.99 -22.62 -17.85
N ASP A 332 -5.21 -23.15 -17.77
CA ASP A 332 -6.26 -22.63 -16.90
C ASP A 332 -6.30 -23.43 -15.60
N PRO A 333 -5.91 -22.86 -14.45
CA PRO A 333 -5.89 -23.59 -13.18
C PRO A 333 -7.27 -23.96 -12.65
N ASN A 334 -8.34 -23.31 -13.11
CA ASN A 334 -9.69 -23.43 -12.56
C ASN A 334 -10.75 -23.61 -13.66
N PRO A 335 -10.65 -24.66 -14.51
CA PRO A 335 -11.51 -24.82 -15.67
C PRO A 335 -13.01 -24.90 -15.29
N ASP A 336 -13.35 -25.51 -14.16
CA ASP A 336 -14.75 -25.69 -13.74
C ASP A 336 -15.53 -24.38 -13.50
N ILE A 337 -14.83 -23.28 -13.23
CA ILE A 337 -15.45 -21.96 -12.96
C ILE A 337 -15.02 -20.91 -13.99
N SER A 338 -14.19 -21.28 -14.95
CA SER A 338 -13.64 -20.39 -15.95
C SER A 338 -14.70 -20.03 -16.99
N PRO A 339 -14.93 -18.74 -17.27
CA PRO A 339 -15.82 -18.31 -18.35
C PRO A 339 -15.38 -18.81 -19.73
N LEU A 340 -14.09 -19.10 -19.90
CA LEU A 340 -13.58 -19.73 -21.11
C LEU A 340 -14.21 -21.12 -21.32
N VAL A 341 -14.41 -21.92 -20.27
CA VAL A 341 -15.13 -23.21 -20.38
C VAL A 341 -16.58 -22.99 -20.81
N HIS A 342 -17.27 -22.00 -20.24
CA HIS A 342 -18.66 -21.71 -20.58
C HIS A 342 -18.80 -21.29 -22.05
N ALA A 343 -17.86 -20.48 -22.55
CA ALA A 343 -17.81 -20.12 -23.96
C ALA A 343 -17.56 -21.34 -24.85
N ASN A 344 -16.68 -22.26 -24.47
CA ASN A 344 -16.50 -23.52 -25.20
C ASN A 344 -17.72 -24.47 -25.15
N LEU A 345 -18.66 -24.25 -24.22
CA LEU A 345 -19.97 -24.90 -24.19
C LEU A 345 -21.05 -24.16 -24.99
N GLY A 346 -20.67 -23.10 -25.73
CA GLY A 346 -21.57 -22.35 -26.59
C GLY A 346 -22.26 -21.15 -25.90
N VAL A 347 -21.80 -20.75 -24.71
CA VAL A 347 -22.43 -19.65 -23.94
C VAL A 347 -21.43 -18.51 -23.73
N THR A 348 -21.74 -17.32 -24.24
CA THR A 348 -20.94 -16.13 -23.93
C THR A 348 -20.89 -15.88 -22.42
N ALA A 349 -19.69 -15.82 -21.86
CA ALA A 349 -19.44 -15.68 -20.44
C ALA A 349 -18.40 -14.59 -20.15
N VAL A 350 -18.27 -14.23 -18.89
CA VAL A 350 -17.37 -13.18 -18.42
C VAL A 350 -16.86 -13.51 -17.02
N ASP A 351 -15.64 -13.09 -16.70
CA ASP A 351 -15.07 -13.31 -15.37
C ASP A 351 -15.93 -12.67 -14.28
N SER A 352 -16.20 -13.43 -13.23
CA SER A 352 -17.02 -12.95 -12.10
C SER A 352 -16.29 -11.91 -11.24
N ILE A 353 -14.97 -11.98 -11.21
CA ILE A 353 -14.04 -11.09 -10.52
C ILE A 353 -12.80 -10.89 -11.40
N PRO A 354 -11.98 -9.85 -11.16
CA PRO A 354 -10.70 -9.74 -11.85
C PRO A 354 -9.81 -10.95 -11.62
N GLU A 355 -9.42 -11.63 -12.69
CA GLU A 355 -8.55 -12.81 -12.66
C GLU A 355 -7.11 -12.44 -13.01
N LYS A 356 -6.16 -13.19 -12.44
CA LYS A 356 -4.73 -12.94 -12.65
C LYS A 356 -4.09 -14.07 -13.45
N ASP A 357 -3.36 -13.69 -14.49
CA ASP A 357 -2.64 -14.62 -15.37
C ASP A 357 -1.17 -14.16 -15.57
N PRO A 358 -0.39 -14.81 -16.46
CA PRO A 358 0.99 -14.41 -16.74
C PRO A 358 1.15 -13.01 -17.35
N TRP A 359 0.13 -12.43 -17.95
CA TRP A 359 0.21 -11.15 -18.66
C TRP A 359 -0.36 -9.99 -17.83
N GLY A 360 -1.17 -10.24 -16.80
CA GLY A 360 -1.66 -9.20 -15.91
C GLY A 360 -2.87 -9.58 -15.07
N THR A 361 -3.79 -8.63 -14.88
CA THR A 361 -5.02 -8.84 -14.11
C THR A 361 -6.20 -8.25 -14.87
N TRP A 362 -7.10 -9.13 -15.30
CA TRP A 362 -8.08 -8.86 -16.34
C TRP A 362 -9.49 -9.09 -15.84
N ILE A 363 -10.45 -8.41 -16.48
CA ILE A 363 -11.80 -8.96 -16.62
C ILE A 363 -11.94 -9.34 -18.08
N SER A 364 -12.09 -10.64 -18.32
CA SER A 364 -12.14 -11.23 -19.64
C SER A 364 -13.57 -11.61 -20.01
N GLY A 365 -13.97 -11.25 -21.22
CA GLY A 365 -15.21 -11.68 -21.85
C GLY A 365 -14.90 -12.72 -22.92
N HIS A 366 -15.61 -13.84 -22.89
CA HIS A 366 -15.40 -14.96 -23.80
C HIS A 366 -16.67 -15.26 -24.59
N ALA A 367 -16.54 -15.41 -25.91
CA ALA A 367 -17.65 -15.73 -26.80
C ALA A 367 -17.30 -16.90 -27.75
N PRO A 368 -18.21 -17.87 -27.93
CA PRO A 368 -17.99 -19.00 -28.84
C PRO A 368 -17.95 -18.55 -30.31
N ILE A 369 -17.03 -19.15 -31.06
CA ILE A 369 -17.02 -19.12 -32.53
C ILE A 369 -17.54 -20.49 -32.98
N ILE A 370 -18.70 -20.49 -33.63
CA ILE A 370 -19.47 -21.68 -33.97
C ILE A 370 -19.39 -21.93 -35.48
N ASP A 371 -19.19 -23.17 -35.90
CA ASP A 371 -19.22 -23.57 -37.31
C ASP A 371 -20.66 -23.67 -37.86
N GLY A 372 -20.79 -23.93 -39.16
CA GLY A 372 -22.10 -24.13 -39.80
C GLY A 372 -22.88 -25.35 -39.30
N ASN A 373 -22.24 -26.25 -38.56
CA ASN A 373 -22.85 -27.46 -37.98
C ASN A 373 -23.29 -27.25 -36.52
N GLY A 374 -23.01 -26.09 -35.92
CA GLY A 374 -23.33 -25.81 -34.53
C GLY A 374 -22.24 -26.21 -33.53
N ASN A 375 -21.05 -26.62 -33.98
CA ASN A 375 -19.94 -26.97 -33.09
C ASN A 375 -19.13 -25.72 -32.73
N VAL A 376 -18.71 -25.62 -31.46
CA VAL A 376 -17.76 -24.57 -31.04
C VAL A 376 -16.36 -24.96 -31.50
N VAL A 377 -15.78 -24.17 -32.40
CA VAL A 377 -14.45 -24.43 -32.98
C VAL A 377 -13.36 -23.71 -32.20
N ALA A 378 -13.67 -22.52 -31.72
CA ALA A 378 -12.77 -21.69 -30.93
C ALA A 378 -13.58 -20.70 -30.09
N THR A 379 -12.91 -19.99 -29.20
CA THR A 379 -13.47 -18.95 -28.36
C THR A 379 -12.69 -17.66 -28.57
N LEU A 380 -13.41 -16.56 -28.81
CA LEU A 380 -12.84 -15.21 -28.78
C LEU A 380 -12.78 -14.71 -27.34
N GLY A 381 -11.60 -14.37 -26.87
CA GLY A 381 -11.36 -13.69 -25.59
C GLY A 381 -11.07 -12.21 -25.79
N ILE A 382 -11.67 -11.38 -24.94
CA ILE A 382 -11.49 -9.93 -24.90
C ILE A 382 -11.15 -9.55 -23.46
N ASP A 383 -9.95 -9.03 -23.25
CA ASP A 383 -9.48 -8.68 -21.91
C ASP A 383 -9.48 -7.17 -21.72
N MET A 384 -10.05 -6.74 -20.59
CA MET A 384 -9.92 -5.37 -20.12
C MET A 384 -9.13 -5.35 -18.82
N ASP A 385 -8.21 -4.40 -18.72
CA ASP A 385 -7.38 -4.25 -17.52
C ASP A 385 -8.22 -3.88 -16.29
N SER A 386 -8.06 -4.65 -15.21
CA SER A 386 -8.76 -4.44 -13.94
C SER A 386 -8.53 -3.03 -13.35
N ARG A 387 -7.43 -2.36 -13.70
CA ARG A 387 -7.14 -0.95 -13.35
C ARG A 387 -8.20 0.03 -13.87
N TYR A 388 -8.90 -0.29 -14.97
CA TYR A 388 -10.01 0.53 -15.45
C TYR A 388 -11.17 0.59 -14.44
N ILE A 389 -11.45 -0.51 -13.73
CA ILE A 389 -12.48 -0.54 -12.68
C ILE A 389 -12.11 0.48 -11.59
N PHE A 390 -10.87 0.44 -11.11
CA PHE A 390 -10.39 1.38 -10.11
C PHE A 390 -10.41 2.82 -10.62
N ARG A 391 -10.03 3.05 -11.88
CA ARG A 391 -10.07 4.39 -12.49
C ARG A 391 -11.50 4.93 -12.54
N PHE A 392 -12.46 4.14 -13.03
CA PHE A 392 -13.87 4.53 -13.07
C PHE A 392 -14.44 4.75 -11.67
N VAL A 393 -14.09 3.89 -10.71
CA VAL A 393 -14.50 4.09 -9.31
C VAL A 393 -13.95 5.40 -8.78
N MET A 394 -12.66 5.69 -8.96
CA MET A 394 -12.06 6.92 -8.45
C MET A 394 -12.61 8.17 -9.15
N GLU A 395 -12.88 8.11 -10.46
CA GLU A 395 -13.48 9.23 -11.20
C GLU A 395 -14.92 9.49 -10.77
N ASP A 396 -15.76 8.45 -10.71
CA ASP A 396 -17.16 8.56 -10.31
C ASP A 396 -17.32 8.92 -8.82
N TYR A 397 -16.37 8.52 -7.98
CA TYR A 397 -16.45 8.65 -6.52
C TYR A 397 -15.82 9.95 -5.98
N LYS A 398 -14.94 10.62 -6.74
CA LYS A 398 -14.33 11.91 -6.36
C LYS A 398 -15.35 12.94 -5.84
N PRO A 399 -16.51 13.18 -6.49
CA PRO A 399 -17.50 14.12 -5.99
C PRO A 399 -18.09 13.72 -4.62
N MET A 400 -18.28 12.42 -4.37
CA MET A 400 -18.80 11.93 -3.09
C MET A 400 -17.79 12.08 -1.95
N VAL A 401 -16.51 11.83 -2.23
CA VAL A 401 -15.43 12.07 -1.26
C VAL A 401 -15.32 13.56 -0.94
N LEU A 402 -15.34 14.42 -1.97
CA LEU A 402 -15.30 15.87 -1.79
C LEU A 402 -16.49 16.36 -0.96
N PHE A 403 -17.70 15.87 -1.26
CA PHE A 403 -18.90 16.17 -0.47
C PHE A 403 -18.73 15.73 0.99
N GLY A 404 -18.22 14.52 1.23
CA GLY A 404 -17.94 14.02 2.59
C GLY A 404 -16.94 14.90 3.35
N LEU A 405 -15.86 15.33 2.69
CA LEU A 405 -14.86 16.23 3.27
C LEU A 405 -15.44 17.61 3.57
N LEU A 406 -16.21 18.18 2.64
CA LEU A 406 -16.89 19.47 2.84
C LEU A 406 -17.94 19.38 3.95
N TYR A 407 -18.63 18.26 4.07
CA TYR A 407 -19.59 18.01 5.14
C TYR A 407 -18.93 17.94 6.52
N ILE A 408 -17.80 17.22 6.63
CA ILE A 408 -17.01 17.18 7.87
C ILE A 408 -16.49 18.58 8.19
N LEU A 409 -15.96 19.31 7.20
CA LEU A 409 -15.52 20.68 7.37
C LEU A 409 -16.67 21.59 7.85
N PHE A 410 -17.87 21.44 7.29
CA PHE A 410 -19.07 22.15 7.70
C PHE A 410 -19.44 21.87 9.16
N ILE A 411 -19.39 20.60 9.60
CA ILE A 411 -19.58 20.24 11.00
C ILE A 411 -18.53 20.93 11.89
N VAL A 412 -17.26 20.89 11.50
CA VAL A 412 -16.17 21.54 12.24
C VAL A 412 -16.41 23.05 12.34
N CYS A 413 -16.79 23.72 11.24
CA CYS A 413 -17.13 25.14 11.22
C CYS A 413 -18.29 25.47 12.17
N ILE A 414 -19.36 24.65 12.19
CA ILE A 414 -20.49 24.81 13.12
C ILE A 414 -20.02 24.69 14.57
N LEU A 415 -19.20 23.69 14.87
CA LEU A 415 -18.69 23.47 16.23
C LEU A 415 -17.80 24.64 16.69
N ILE A 416 -16.95 25.17 15.81
CA ILE A 416 -16.11 26.35 16.06
C ILE A 416 -16.99 27.59 16.30
N ALA A 417 -17.94 27.89 15.40
CA ALA A 417 -18.82 29.07 15.50
C ALA A 417 -19.71 29.03 16.75
N ARG A 418 -20.16 27.85 17.18
CA ARG A 418 -20.90 27.66 18.43
C ARG A 418 -19.99 27.88 19.65
N SER A 419 -18.76 27.36 19.60
CA SER A 419 -17.79 27.55 20.70
C SER A 419 -17.44 29.01 20.94
N SER A 420 -17.33 29.81 19.87
CA SER A 420 -17.02 31.25 19.96
C SER A 420 -18.20 32.06 20.52
N LYS A 421 -19.44 31.73 20.14
CA LYS A 421 -20.64 32.40 20.68
C LYS A 421 -20.79 32.18 22.19
N ILE A 422 -20.68 30.94 22.67
CA ILE A 422 -20.78 30.60 24.11
C ILE A 422 -19.69 31.32 24.93
N TYR A 423 -18.49 31.48 24.36
CA TYR A 423 -17.40 32.19 25.01
C TYR A 423 -17.68 33.68 25.15
N ASN A 424 -18.17 34.33 24.08
CA ASN A 424 -18.51 35.75 24.10
C ASN A 424 -19.63 36.06 25.11
N GLU A 425 -20.70 35.24 25.15
CA GLU A 425 -21.78 35.38 26.13
C GLU A 425 -21.27 35.21 27.59
N LYS A 426 -20.33 34.29 27.84
CA LYS A 426 -19.73 34.09 29.17
C LYS A 426 -18.82 35.26 29.60
N ILE A 427 -18.10 35.88 28.67
CA ILE A 427 -17.32 37.09 28.94
C ILE A 427 -18.24 38.26 29.27
N GLU A 428 -19.27 38.48 28.45
CA GLU A 428 -20.23 39.56 28.64
C GLU A 428 -20.95 39.43 30.00
N TYR A 429 -21.39 38.22 30.35
CA TYR A 429 -21.97 37.93 31.67
C TYR A 429 -21.00 38.19 32.84
N LYS A 430 -19.72 37.81 32.72
CA LYS A 430 -18.69 38.11 33.74
C LYS A 430 -18.38 39.60 33.85
N PHE A 431 -18.46 40.34 32.74
CA PHE A 431 -18.25 41.78 32.69
C PHE A 431 -19.41 42.53 33.36
N VAL A 432 -20.67 42.18 33.03
CA VAL A 432 -21.87 42.77 33.63
C VAL A 432 -21.94 42.54 35.15
N ARG A 433 -21.51 41.38 35.64
CA ARG A 433 -21.51 41.06 37.09
C ARG A 433 -20.41 41.75 37.88
N LYS A 434 -19.38 42.31 37.22
CA LYS A 434 -18.31 43.11 37.82
C LYS A 434 -18.62 44.61 37.86
N LEU A 435 -19.73 45.06 37.29
CA LEU A 435 -20.17 46.45 37.42
C LEU A 435 -20.67 46.70 38.86
N PRO A 436 -20.23 47.78 39.54
CA PRO A 436 -20.73 48.12 40.87
C PRO A 436 -22.24 48.40 40.82
N LYS A 437 -22.99 47.93 41.83
CA LYS A 437 -24.46 48.01 41.93
C LYS A 437 -25.06 49.43 41.98
N ASN A 438 -24.29 50.50 41.78
CA ASN A 438 -24.73 51.88 41.97
C ASN A 438 -25.12 52.62 40.68
N TYR A 439 -25.62 51.90 39.66
CA TYR A 439 -26.08 52.52 38.41
C TYR A 439 -27.43 51.97 37.92
N LEU A 440 -28.28 51.52 38.84
CA LEU A 440 -29.70 51.23 38.57
C LEU A 440 -30.59 51.79 39.70
N SER A 441 -30.47 53.09 39.93
CA SER A 441 -31.56 53.92 40.46
C SER A 441 -31.20 55.36 40.10
N ASP A 442 -31.92 55.91 39.12
CA ASP A 442 -32.31 57.32 38.99
C ASP A 442 -32.55 57.64 37.52
N ASN A 443 -33.77 57.32 37.04
CA ASN A 443 -34.72 58.30 36.54
C ASN A 443 -35.94 57.61 35.91
N CYS A 444 -37.09 58.29 36.06
CA CYS A 444 -38.41 58.01 35.48
C CYS A 444 -38.42 57.60 34.01
#